data_AF-A0A7C3E177-F1
#
_entry.id   AF-A0A7C3E177-F1
#
_cell.length_a   1.000
_cell.length_b   1.000
_cell.length_c   1.000
_cell.angle_alpha   90.00
_cell.angle_beta   90.00
_cell.angle_gamma   90.00
#
_symmetry.space_group_name_H-M   'P 1'
#
loop_
_entity.id
_entity.type
_entity.pdbx_description
1 polymer ?
#
loop_
_entity_poly.entity_id
_entity_poly.type
_entity_poly.pdbx_seq_one_letter_code
_entity_poly.pdbx_strand_id
1 'polypeptide(L)'
;MSLPWRIALYAVLAAVALFCGQRFIASFGRQMDLAAQRYESLEVTRAEPSPPPETVPAPPDTNTPAAALTSTQEVAAATNVSAAPRRPASTSAAGAKTQADNAGGGLKGVYGAVALVAVLALGLLVGRDVSGYLTHRVHREIYGEASEPEGDPEYDEAERVWANGDHLEAVRLLRDFLQKKPGKLHAAFRIAEIYEKDLRNPLAAALEYETILQYRFEPERWGWAAIHLVNLYNRLGQEAKAEALLRRIQDEYPQTEAAAKARERLGEPPPPAPDEAVPPPSEGGQFHLPRGFKPKKG
;
A
#
# COMPACT_ATOMS: atom_id res chain seq x y z
N MET A 1 -22.91 19.97 4.98
CA MET A 1 -24.31 19.45 5.04
C MET A 1 -24.72 19.38 6.49
N SER A 2 -25.96 19.77 6.82
CA SER A 2 -26.52 19.60 8.17
C SER A 2 -26.78 18.13 8.49
N LEU A 3 -26.83 17.78 9.78
CA LEU A 3 -27.06 16.41 10.26
C LEU A 3 -28.35 15.76 9.68
N PRO A 4 -29.55 16.39 9.72
CA PRO A 4 -30.76 15.78 9.16
C PRO A 4 -30.68 15.52 7.65
N TRP A 5 -29.94 16.34 6.89
CA TRP A 5 -29.78 16.15 5.45
C TRP A 5 -28.92 14.92 5.11
N ARG A 6 -27.90 14.60 5.94
CA ARG A 6 -27.13 13.35 5.81
C ARG A 6 -28.02 12.13 6.11
N ILE A 7 -28.81 12.19 7.18
CA ILE A 7 -29.73 11.11 7.58
C ILE A 7 -30.77 10.84 6.47
N ALA A 8 -31.36 11.89 5.90
CA ALA A 8 -32.28 11.77 4.77
C ALA A 8 -31.63 11.12 3.54
N LEU A 9 -30.40 11.52 3.18
CA LEU A 9 -29.65 10.94 2.08
C LEU A 9 -29.35 9.44 2.30
N TYR A 10 -28.93 9.04 3.50
CA TYR A 10 -28.72 7.63 3.85
C TYR A 10 -30.02 6.82 3.76
N ALA A 11 -31.14 7.34 4.28
CA ALA A 11 -32.44 6.68 4.23
C ALA A 11 -32.91 6.45 2.77
N VAL A 12 -32.74 7.45 1.90
CA VAL A 12 -33.06 7.34 0.47
C VAL A 12 -32.16 6.31 -0.24
N LEU A 13 -30.84 6.35 -0.02
CA LEU A 13 -29.91 5.38 -0.63
C LEU A 13 -30.19 3.95 -0.17
N ALA A 14 -30.46 3.75 1.12
CA ALA A 14 -30.83 2.44 1.67
C ALA A 14 -32.16 1.92 1.10
N ALA A 15 -33.19 2.79 1.01
CA ALA A 15 -34.48 2.43 0.42
C ALA A 15 -34.36 2.05 -1.07
N VAL A 16 -33.56 2.79 -1.85
CA VAL A 16 -33.29 2.49 -3.27
C VAL A 16 -32.52 1.17 -3.42
N ALA A 17 -31.48 0.95 -2.60
CA ALA A 17 -30.70 -0.29 -2.62
C ALA A 17 -31.55 -1.52 -2.26
N LEU A 18 -32.39 -1.43 -1.22
CA LEU A 18 -33.31 -2.50 -0.83
C LEU A 18 -34.37 -2.77 -1.90
N PHE A 19 -35.01 -1.73 -2.45
CA PHE A 19 -36.03 -1.88 -3.48
C PHE A 19 -35.47 -2.50 -4.77
N CYS A 20 -34.34 -2.00 -5.26
CA CYS A 20 -33.69 -2.54 -6.46
C CYS A 20 -33.14 -3.96 -6.20
N GLY A 21 -32.56 -4.22 -5.03
CA GLY A 21 -32.07 -5.55 -4.63
C GLY A 21 -33.18 -6.60 -4.57
N GLN A 22 -34.31 -6.30 -3.91
CA GLN A 22 -35.47 -7.19 -3.88
C GLN A 22 -36.03 -7.47 -5.28
N ARG A 23 -36.15 -6.44 -6.12
CA ARG A 23 -36.60 -6.59 -7.52
C ARG A 23 -35.62 -7.40 -8.37
N PHE A 24 -34.31 -7.23 -8.16
CA PHE A 24 -33.28 -8.03 -8.81
C PHE A 24 -33.39 -9.51 -8.40
N ILE A 25 -33.40 -9.83 -7.09
CA ILE A 25 -33.51 -11.21 -6.59
C ILE A 25 -34.78 -11.91 -7.09
N ALA A 26 -35.93 -11.22 -7.04
CA ALA A 26 -37.22 -11.75 -7.54
C ALA A 26 -37.30 -11.89 -9.08
N SER A 27 -36.28 -11.41 -9.81
CA SER A 27 -36.09 -11.65 -11.24
C SER A 27 -35.00 -12.68 -11.54
N PHE A 28 -33.95 -12.73 -10.71
CA PHE A 28 -32.82 -13.65 -10.84
C PHE A 28 -33.20 -15.09 -10.52
N GLY A 29 -34.01 -15.32 -9.47
CA GLY A 29 -34.55 -16.66 -9.16
C GLY A 29 -35.25 -17.28 -10.36
N ARG A 30 -36.17 -16.53 -10.98
CA ARG A 30 -36.88 -16.95 -12.21
C ARG A 30 -35.98 -17.14 -13.43
N GLN A 31 -34.77 -16.58 -13.47
CA GLN A 31 -33.77 -16.91 -14.49
C GLN A 31 -32.96 -18.17 -14.13
N MET A 32 -32.68 -18.41 -12.84
CA MET A 32 -32.05 -19.64 -12.37
C MET A 32 -32.97 -20.85 -12.58
N ASP A 33 -34.27 -20.73 -12.33
CA ASP A 33 -35.26 -21.79 -12.59
C ASP A 33 -35.24 -22.19 -14.08
N LEU A 34 -35.27 -21.21 -14.98
CA LEU A 34 -35.20 -21.42 -16.43
C LEU A 34 -33.81 -21.91 -16.92
N ALA A 35 -32.74 -21.62 -16.18
CA ALA A 35 -31.39 -22.12 -16.47
C ALA A 35 -31.22 -23.57 -15.98
N ALA A 36 -31.76 -23.91 -14.82
CA ALA A 36 -31.79 -25.28 -14.28
C ALA A 36 -32.60 -26.22 -15.19
N GLN A 37 -33.80 -25.82 -15.61
CA GLN A 37 -34.61 -26.58 -16.56
C GLN A 37 -33.89 -26.82 -17.91
N ARG A 38 -33.09 -25.84 -18.38
CA ARG A 38 -32.23 -26.02 -19.55
C ARG A 38 -31.11 -27.03 -19.29
N TYR A 39 -30.50 -26.99 -18.11
CA TYR A 39 -29.44 -27.93 -17.73
C TYR A 39 -29.98 -29.37 -17.65
N GLU A 40 -31.10 -29.58 -16.95
CA GLU A 40 -31.80 -30.88 -16.89
C GLU A 40 -32.18 -31.38 -18.30
N SER A 41 -32.70 -30.50 -19.17
CA SER A 41 -33.06 -30.91 -20.54
C SER A 41 -31.84 -31.38 -21.35
N LEU A 42 -30.67 -30.77 -21.14
CA LEU A 42 -29.42 -31.17 -21.79
C LEU A 42 -28.83 -32.45 -21.19
N GLU A 43 -29.03 -32.72 -19.90
CA GLU A 43 -28.64 -34.00 -19.29
C GLU A 43 -29.55 -35.15 -19.74
N VAL A 44 -30.87 -34.92 -19.88
CA VAL A 44 -31.80 -35.90 -20.46
C VAL A 44 -31.43 -36.24 -21.90
N THR A 45 -31.17 -35.24 -22.76
CA THR A 45 -30.72 -35.49 -24.15
C THR A 45 -29.35 -36.19 -24.22
N ARG A 46 -28.54 -36.14 -23.16
CA ARG A 46 -27.25 -36.85 -23.08
C ARG A 46 -27.37 -38.30 -22.62
N ALA A 47 -28.52 -38.68 -22.05
CA ALA A 47 -28.74 -40.00 -21.46
C ALA A 47 -29.46 -41.00 -22.39
N GLU A 48 -29.95 -40.56 -23.56
CA GLU A 48 -30.67 -41.42 -24.50
C GLU A 48 -29.70 -42.27 -25.36
N PRO A 49 -29.81 -43.61 -25.35
CA PRO A 49 -28.87 -44.49 -26.05
C PRO A 49 -29.21 -44.66 -27.53
N SER A 50 -28.18 -44.63 -28.39
CA SER A 50 -28.32 -44.92 -29.83
C SER A 50 -28.89 -46.32 -30.10
N PRO A 51 -29.80 -46.48 -31.08
CA PRO A 51 -30.31 -47.80 -31.46
C PRO A 51 -29.23 -48.70 -32.10
N PRO A 52 -29.31 -50.04 -31.93
CA PRO A 52 -28.35 -51.00 -32.48
C PRO A 52 -28.48 -51.20 -34.01
N PRO A 53 -27.47 -51.80 -34.68
CA PRO A 53 -27.28 -51.69 -36.13
C PRO A 53 -28.02 -52.74 -36.97
N GLU A 54 -28.38 -52.38 -38.20
CA GLU A 54 -28.80 -53.31 -39.25
C GLU A 54 -27.66 -53.72 -40.21
N THR A 55 -27.86 -54.88 -40.83
CA THR A 55 -26.89 -55.70 -41.60
C THR A 55 -26.15 -55.04 -42.76
N VAL A 56 -24.87 -55.42 -42.90
CA VAL A 56 -24.00 -55.21 -44.08
C VAL A 56 -24.12 -56.37 -45.08
N PRO A 57 -24.09 -56.08 -46.38
CA PRO A 57 -23.27 -56.84 -47.34
C PRO A 57 -22.24 -55.96 -48.07
N ALA A 58 -21.18 -56.57 -48.61
CA ALA A 58 -19.98 -55.93 -49.15
C ALA A 58 -19.40 -56.73 -50.35
N PRO A 59 -18.26 -56.37 -50.96
CA PRO A 59 -17.77 -55.08 -51.48
C PRO A 59 -17.62 -55.17 -53.05
N PRO A 60 -16.77 -54.40 -53.80
CA PRO A 60 -15.29 -54.43 -53.73
C PRO A 60 -14.49 -53.10 -53.95
N ASP A 61 -13.33 -53.01 -53.30
CA ASP A 61 -11.99 -52.51 -53.69
C ASP A 61 -11.75 -51.41 -54.78
N THR A 62 -10.77 -50.51 -54.53
CA THR A 62 -9.50 -50.36 -55.32
C THR A 62 -8.61 -49.14 -54.92
N ASN A 63 -7.54 -49.40 -54.15
CA ASN A 63 -6.11 -48.97 -54.30
C ASN A 63 -5.60 -47.52 -54.65
N THR A 64 -4.69 -47.04 -53.76
CA THR A 64 -3.29 -46.56 -54.03
C THR A 64 -2.95 -45.03 -54.19
N PRO A 65 -1.76 -44.54 -53.72
CA PRO A 65 -1.43 -43.09 -53.57
C PRO A 65 -0.10 -42.58 -54.21
N ALA A 66 0.21 -41.28 -54.03
CA ALA A 66 1.51 -40.60 -54.24
C ALA A 66 1.59 -39.35 -53.30
N ALA A 67 2.69 -38.89 -52.66
CA ALA A 67 4.12 -38.70 -53.01
C ALA A 67 4.40 -37.41 -53.84
N ALA A 68 5.43 -36.57 -53.59
CA ALA A 68 6.37 -36.40 -52.45
C ALA A 68 7.20 -35.08 -52.53
N LEU A 69 7.83 -34.67 -51.41
CA LEU A 69 9.14 -33.96 -51.25
C LEU A 69 9.50 -32.61 -51.96
N THR A 70 9.94 -31.62 -51.14
CA THR A 70 11.21 -30.82 -51.29
C THR A 70 11.32 -29.82 -52.49
N SER A 71 12.14 -28.74 -52.59
CA SER A 71 13.35 -28.14 -51.95
C SER A 71 13.28 -26.56 -52.08
N THR A 72 14.29 -25.70 -51.87
CA THR A 72 15.29 -25.38 -50.80
C THR A 72 16.17 -24.19 -51.28
N GLN A 73 16.81 -23.40 -50.37
CA GLN A 73 17.89 -22.38 -50.65
C GLN A 73 17.48 -21.10 -51.45
N GLU A 74 18.16 -19.93 -51.40
CA GLU A 74 19.29 -19.47 -50.54
C GLU A 74 19.28 -17.95 -50.23
N VAL A 75 20.18 -17.58 -49.30
CA VAL A 75 20.64 -16.28 -48.79
C VAL A 75 20.94 -15.18 -49.83
N ALA A 76 20.56 -13.93 -49.50
CA ALA A 76 21.42 -12.73 -49.63
C ALA A 76 20.87 -11.58 -48.76
N ALA A 77 21.76 -10.75 -48.19
CA ALA A 77 21.39 -9.67 -47.27
C ALA A 77 21.56 -8.26 -47.88
N ALA A 78 20.62 -7.35 -47.58
CA ALA A 78 20.85 -5.91 -47.58
C ALA A 78 19.82 -5.21 -46.65
N THR A 79 20.28 -4.35 -45.75
CA THR A 79 19.43 -3.62 -44.80
C THR A 79 19.18 -2.20 -45.27
N ASN A 80 17.92 -1.78 -45.46
CA ASN A 80 17.40 -0.49 -44.94
C ASN A 80 15.90 -0.22 -45.23
N VAL A 81 15.14 -0.07 -44.13
CA VAL A 81 14.17 1.01 -43.83
C VAL A 81 13.10 1.46 -44.87
N SER A 82 11.84 1.37 -44.41
CA SER A 82 10.63 2.16 -44.76
C SER A 82 9.72 1.81 -45.95
N ALA A 83 8.47 1.50 -45.55
CA ALA A 83 7.20 1.97 -46.13
C ALA A 83 6.81 1.55 -47.57
N ALA A 84 6.35 0.30 -47.71
CA ALA A 84 5.58 -0.14 -48.88
C ALA A 84 4.09 0.28 -48.80
N PRO A 85 3.43 0.61 -49.93
CA PRO A 85 1.99 0.79 -50.02
C PRO A 85 1.23 -0.43 -50.60
N ARG A 86 0.00 -0.62 -50.13
CA ARG A 86 -1.13 -1.41 -50.72
C ARG A 86 -1.16 -2.95 -50.55
N ARG A 87 -2.35 -3.37 -50.11
CA ARG A 87 -2.99 -4.71 -50.05
C ARG A 87 -3.15 -5.35 -51.45
N PRO A 88 -3.43 -6.68 -51.62
CA PRO A 88 -4.56 -7.37 -50.95
C PRO A 88 -4.37 -8.83 -50.46
N ALA A 89 -5.31 -9.25 -49.59
CA ALA A 89 -5.97 -10.58 -49.44
C ALA A 89 -5.21 -11.93 -49.56
N SER A 90 -5.56 -13.02 -48.84
CA SER A 90 -6.44 -13.19 -47.66
C SER A 90 -6.46 -14.65 -47.14
N THR A 91 -6.27 -14.85 -45.83
CA THR A 91 -6.64 -16.04 -45.03
C THR A 91 -6.47 -15.70 -43.54
N SER A 92 -7.13 -16.33 -42.56
CA SER A 92 -8.35 -17.16 -42.57
C SER A 92 -9.03 -17.03 -41.19
N ALA A 93 -10.36 -16.88 -41.14
CA ALA A 93 -11.14 -16.96 -39.90
C ALA A 93 -12.64 -17.15 -40.20
N ALA A 94 -13.10 -18.40 -40.17
CA ALA A 94 -14.51 -18.72 -39.87
C ALA A 94 -14.58 -19.14 -38.40
N GLY A 95 -15.62 -18.80 -37.62
CA GLY A 95 -16.83 -18.07 -38.02
C GLY A 95 -17.63 -17.61 -36.80
N ALA A 96 -18.91 -17.99 -36.74
CA ALA A 96 -19.87 -17.64 -35.68
C ALA A 96 -20.10 -16.13 -35.48
N LYS A 97 -20.92 -15.53 -36.36
CA LYS A 97 -21.66 -14.31 -36.03
C LYS A 97 -22.69 -14.63 -34.94
N THR A 98 -22.39 -14.36 -33.67
CA THR A 98 -23.45 -14.27 -32.65
C THR A 98 -24.17 -12.93 -32.83
N GLN A 99 -25.29 -12.97 -33.52
CA GLN A 99 -26.19 -11.84 -33.70
C GLN A 99 -26.72 -11.39 -32.33
N ALA A 100 -26.47 -10.14 -31.95
CA ALA A 100 -26.97 -9.57 -30.71
C ALA A 100 -28.45 -9.17 -30.88
N ASP A 101 -29.34 -10.15 -30.75
CA ASP A 101 -30.78 -9.92 -30.87
C ASP A 101 -31.28 -8.96 -29.78
N ASN A 102 -31.80 -7.80 -30.21
CA ASN A 102 -32.36 -6.78 -29.33
C ASN A 102 -33.75 -7.20 -28.80
N ALA A 103 -33.78 -8.18 -27.89
CA ALA A 103 -34.99 -8.77 -27.32
C ALA A 103 -35.26 -8.31 -25.87
N GLY A 104 -35.85 -7.11 -25.69
CA GLY A 104 -36.62 -6.74 -24.49
C GLY A 104 -35.91 -6.72 -23.12
N GLY A 105 -34.57 -6.76 -23.07
CA GLY A 105 -33.82 -6.89 -21.81
C GLY A 105 -33.54 -5.60 -21.02
N GLY A 106 -33.64 -4.43 -21.66
CA GLY A 106 -32.95 -3.19 -21.26
C GLY A 106 -33.04 -2.79 -19.78
N LEU A 107 -34.24 -2.75 -19.18
CA LEU A 107 -34.39 -2.30 -17.79
C LEU A 107 -33.81 -3.27 -16.75
N LYS A 108 -33.68 -4.57 -17.06
CA LYS A 108 -33.33 -5.60 -16.05
C LYS A 108 -31.89 -5.49 -15.57
N GLY A 109 -30.95 -5.28 -16.50
CA GLY A 109 -29.54 -5.02 -16.17
C GLY A 109 -29.33 -3.68 -15.47
N VAL A 110 -30.14 -2.66 -15.81
CA VAL A 110 -30.07 -1.33 -15.20
C VAL A 110 -30.37 -1.38 -13.70
N TYR A 111 -31.38 -2.13 -13.24
CA TYR A 111 -31.66 -2.26 -11.81
C TYR A 111 -30.50 -2.91 -11.02
N GLY A 112 -29.82 -3.91 -11.60
CA GLY A 112 -28.63 -4.52 -11.00
C GLY A 112 -27.46 -3.54 -10.92
N ALA A 113 -27.17 -2.81 -12.01
CA ALA A 113 -26.13 -1.80 -12.04
C ALA A 113 -26.40 -0.63 -11.07
N VAL A 114 -27.63 -0.13 -11.02
CA VAL A 114 -28.04 0.94 -10.10
C VAL A 114 -27.96 0.48 -8.63
N ALA A 115 -28.37 -0.76 -8.33
CA ALA A 115 -28.22 -1.32 -6.98
C ALA A 115 -26.74 -1.41 -6.56
N LEU A 116 -25.86 -1.89 -7.45
CA LEU A 116 -24.43 -2.02 -7.18
C LEU A 116 -23.77 -0.64 -6.99
N VAL A 117 -24.09 0.34 -7.83
CA VAL A 117 -23.61 1.73 -7.68
C VAL A 117 -24.14 2.36 -6.38
N ALA A 118 -25.41 2.14 -6.02
CA ALA A 118 -25.98 2.63 -4.77
C ALA A 118 -25.29 2.01 -3.53
N VAL A 119 -25.00 0.71 -3.55
CA VAL A 119 -24.27 0.02 -2.47
C VAL A 119 -22.82 0.52 -2.36
N LEU A 120 -22.11 0.70 -3.48
CA LEU A 120 -20.75 1.26 -3.47
C LEU A 120 -20.73 2.72 -2.98
N ALA A 121 -21.68 3.54 -3.42
CA ALA A 121 -21.82 4.93 -2.96
C ALA A 121 -22.17 5.01 -1.46
N LEU A 122 -23.07 4.15 -0.99
CA LEU A 122 -23.38 4.01 0.44
C LEU A 122 -22.14 3.56 1.23
N GLY A 123 -21.41 2.55 0.74
CA GLY A 123 -20.19 2.03 1.37
C GLY A 123 -19.08 3.08 1.46
N LEU A 124 -18.86 3.87 0.41
CA LEU A 124 -17.91 4.98 0.41
C LEU A 124 -18.35 6.11 1.35
N LEU A 125 -19.63 6.48 1.35
CA LEU A 125 -20.15 7.56 2.20
C LEU A 125 -20.20 7.18 3.68
N VAL A 126 -20.53 5.93 4.01
CA VAL A 126 -20.43 5.36 5.35
C VAL A 126 -18.96 5.21 5.74
N GLY A 127 -18.09 4.69 4.88
CA GLY A 127 -16.66 4.55 5.15
C GLY A 127 -16.00 5.89 5.46
N ARG A 128 -16.32 6.95 4.71
CA ARG A 128 -15.80 8.30 4.94
C ARG A 128 -16.29 8.93 6.26
N ASP A 129 -17.56 8.73 6.60
CA ASP A 129 -18.17 9.31 7.81
C ASP A 129 -17.85 8.48 9.08
N VAL A 130 -17.71 7.15 8.96
CA VAL A 130 -17.26 6.24 10.03
C VAL A 130 -15.76 6.33 10.25
N SER A 131 -14.95 6.63 9.22
CA SER A 131 -13.49 6.80 9.37
C SER A 131 -13.14 7.77 10.49
N GLY A 132 -13.72 8.98 10.49
CA GLY A 132 -13.50 9.95 11.59
C GLY A 132 -13.98 9.45 12.96
N TYR A 133 -15.07 8.67 13.02
CA TYR A 133 -15.58 8.09 14.27
C TYR A 133 -14.70 6.93 14.78
N LEU A 134 -14.09 6.18 13.87
CA LEU A 134 -13.21 5.06 14.17
C LEU A 134 -11.81 5.56 14.57
N THR A 135 -11.31 6.63 13.95
CA THR A 135 -10.10 7.35 14.39
C THR A 135 -10.23 7.76 15.87
N HIS A 136 -11.30 8.46 16.25
CA HIS A 136 -11.51 8.85 17.65
C HIS A 136 -11.65 7.66 18.62
N ARG A 137 -12.20 6.51 18.17
CA ARG A 137 -12.39 5.35 19.04
C ARG A 137 -11.14 4.48 19.19
N VAL A 138 -10.43 4.19 18.10
CA VAL A 138 -9.18 3.42 18.11
C VAL A 138 -8.09 4.19 18.87
N HIS A 139 -8.04 5.52 18.72
CA HIS A 139 -7.13 6.35 19.50
C HIS A 139 -7.40 6.24 21.01
N ARG A 140 -8.65 6.05 21.45
CA ARG A 140 -8.99 5.96 22.87
C ARG A 140 -8.68 4.59 23.49
N GLU A 141 -8.78 3.51 22.71
CA GLU A 141 -8.52 2.15 23.19
C GLU A 141 -7.03 1.77 23.11
N ILE A 142 -6.25 2.38 22.21
CA ILE A 142 -4.79 2.14 22.07
C ILE A 142 -3.95 3.12 22.91
N TYR A 143 -4.39 4.37 23.09
CA TYR A 143 -3.73 5.36 23.97
C TYR A 143 -4.49 5.51 25.30
N GLY A 144 -4.92 4.39 25.89
CA GLY A 144 -5.57 4.39 27.20
C GLY A 144 -4.68 5.00 28.29
N GLU A 145 -5.28 5.82 29.16
CA GLU A 145 -4.70 6.39 30.39
C GLU A 145 -3.51 7.38 30.23
N ALA A 146 -3.08 7.71 29.01
CA ALA A 146 -1.99 8.67 28.76
C ALA A 146 -2.49 9.99 28.13
N SER A 147 -3.06 10.86 28.97
CA SER A 147 -3.59 12.22 28.67
C SER A 147 -4.76 12.31 27.67
N GLU A 148 -5.75 13.15 28.01
CA GLU A 148 -6.64 13.70 26.99
C GLU A 148 -5.81 14.58 26.05
N PRO A 149 -6.00 14.48 24.72
CA PRO A 149 -5.62 15.56 23.83
C PRO A 149 -6.65 16.69 23.99
N GLU A 150 -6.52 17.46 25.08
CA GLU A 150 -6.84 18.88 24.99
C GLU A 150 -5.96 19.46 23.88
N GLY A 151 -6.52 19.56 22.67
CA GLY A 151 -5.87 20.21 21.54
C GLY A 151 -5.49 21.61 21.97
N ASP A 152 -4.18 21.92 21.96
CA ASP A 152 -3.69 23.25 22.27
C ASP A 152 -4.34 24.22 21.25
N PRO A 153 -5.29 25.08 21.62
CA PRO A 153 -6.13 25.76 20.62
C PRO A 153 -5.34 26.76 19.76
N GLU A 154 -4.18 27.18 20.26
CA GLU A 154 -3.21 28.04 19.58
C GLU A 154 -2.36 27.25 18.56
N TYR A 155 -2.18 25.94 18.77
CA TYR A 155 -1.55 25.03 17.82
C TYR A 155 -2.55 24.63 16.72
N ASP A 156 -3.78 24.27 17.09
CA ASP A 156 -4.85 23.91 16.16
C ASP A 156 -5.19 25.09 15.21
N GLU A 157 -5.12 26.32 15.70
CA GLU A 157 -5.23 27.53 14.88
C GLU A 157 -4.08 27.65 13.86
N ALA A 158 -2.84 27.35 14.27
CA ALA A 158 -1.70 27.39 13.37
C ALA A 158 -1.79 26.30 12.27
N GLU A 159 -2.25 25.10 12.61
CA GLU A 159 -2.54 24.03 11.64
C GLU A 159 -3.69 24.41 10.69
N ARG A 160 -4.72 25.10 11.20
CA ARG A 160 -5.82 25.64 10.37
C ARG A 160 -5.32 26.68 9.38
N VAL A 161 -4.42 27.57 9.80
CA VAL A 161 -3.80 28.59 8.93
C VAL A 161 -2.86 27.94 7.90
N TRP A 162 -2.07 26.94 8.30
CA TRP A 162 -1.26 26.12 7.39
C TRP A 162 -2.10 25.41 6.33
N ALA A 163 -3.22 24.80 6.73
CA ALA A 163 -4.13 24.10 5.81
C ALA A 163 -4.84 25.03 4.81
N ASN A 164 -4.90 26.34 5.09
CA ASN A 164 -5.36 27.36 4.14
C ASN A 164 -4.26 27.80 3.14
N GLY A 165 -3.02 27.35 3.31
CA GLY A 165 -1.86 27.69 2.48
C GLY A 165 -1.05 28.91 2.96
N ASP A 166 -1.40 29.53 4.09
CA ASP A 166 -0.58 30.61 4.67
C ASP A 166 0.52 30.03 5.57
N HIS A 167 1.52 29.47 4.92
CA HIS A 167 2.64 28.80 5.58
C HIS A 167 3.51 29.74 6.43
N LEU A 168 3.52 31.05 6.14
CA LEU A 168 4.30 32.03 6.91
C LEU A 168 3.56 32.46 8.19
N GLU A 169 2.26 32.73 8.11
CA GLU A 169 1.46 33.03 9.30
C GLU A 169 1.32 31.81 10.22
N ALA A 170 1.24 30.59 9.64
CA ALA A 170 1.30 29.35 10.42
C ALA A 170 2.61 29.23 11.22
N VAL A 171 3.77 29.51 10.59
CA VAL A 171 5.06 29.54 11.30
C VAL A 171 5.07 30.63 12.38
N ARG A 172 4.49 31.81 12.12
CA ARG A 172 4.37 32.88 13.12
C ARG A 172 3.57 32.43 14.35
N LEU A 173 2.43 31.78 14.15
CA LEU A 173 1.59 31.24 15.23
C LEU A 173 2.29 30.11 16.00
N LEU A 174 3.01 29.21 15.31
CA LEU A 174 3.81 28.16 15.96
C LEU A 174 4.96 28.75 16.79
N ARG A 175 5.54 29.89 16.40
CA ARG A 175 6.53 30.63 17.22
C ARG A 175 5.90 31.22 18.47
N ASP A 176 4.75 31.88 18.35
CA ASP A 176 4.02 32.44 19.49
C ASP A 176 3.62 31.33 20.49
N PHE A 177 3.24 30.16 19.98
CA PHE A 177 2.97 28.95 20.76
C PHE A 177 4.22 28.44 21.50
N LEU A 178 5.36 28.31 20.81
CA LEU A 178 6.62 27.90 21.44
C LEU A 178 7.14 28.88 22.49
N GLN A 179 6.95 30.19 22.29
CA GLN A 179 7.30 31.21 23.30
C GLN A 179 6.51 31.01 24.60
N LYS A 180 5.22 30.64 24.51
CA LYS A 180 4.37 30.31 25.67
C LYS A 180 4.71 28.95 26.27
N LYS A 181 5.01 27.96 25.43
CA LYS A 181 5.06 26.52 25.78
C LYS A 181 6.34 25.86 25.22
N PRO A 182 7.56 26.28 25.63
CA PRO A 182 8.82 25.90 24.98
C PRO A 182 9.17 24.41 25.05
N GLY A 183 8.53 23.63 25.94
CA GLY A 183 8.66 22.17 25.98
C GLY A 183 7.85 21.42 24.90
N LYS A 184 6.92 22.08 24.20
CA LYS A 184 6.08 21.46 23.15
C LYS A 184 6.85 21.37 21.80
N LEU A 185 7.97 20.64 21.81
CA LEU A 185 8.91 20.53 20.67
C LEU A 185 8.28 20.07 19.35
N HIS A 186 7.10 19.43 19.37
CA HIS A 186 6.37 19.08 18.14
C HIS A 186 6.11 20.32 17.24
N ALA A 187 5.89 21.50 17.83
CA ALA A 187 5.71 22.74 17.07
C ALA A 187 7.02 23.23 16.45
N ALA A 188 8.17 22.97 17.07
CA ALA A 188 9.47 23.28 16.47
C ALA A 188 9.76 22.37 15.27
N PHE A 189 9.51 21.07 15.41
CA PHE A 189 9.52 20.14 14.26
C PHE A 189 8.56 20.61 13.16
N ARG A 190 7.35 21.06 13.51
CA ARG A 190 6.36 21.53 12.53
C ARG A 190 6.83 22.76 11.75
N ILE A 191 7.45 23.74 12.42
CA ILE A 191 8.09 24.89 11.73
C ILE A 191 9.18 24.40 10.76
N ALA A 192 10.02 23.46 11.18
CA ALA A 192 11.07 22.89 10.33
C ALA A 192 10.49 22.18 9.08
N GLU A 193 9.41 21.41 9.24
CA GLU A 193 8.69 20.78 8.13
C GLU A 193 8.13 21.81 7.15
N ILE A 194 7.49 22.87 7.64
CA ILE A 194 6.88 23.91 6.79
C ILE A 194 7.97 24.64 5.99
N TYR A 195 9.12 24.93 6.62
CA TYR A 195 10.26 25.48 5.90
C TYR A 195 10.78 24.53 4.81
N GLU A 196 10.89 23.23 5.08
CA GLU A 196 11.42 22.27 4.11
C GLU A 196 10.45 21.97 2.95
N LYS A 197 9.19 21.64 3.27
CA LYS A 197 8.23 21.01 2.34
C LYS A 197 7.45 22.05 1.56
N ASP A 198 6.88 23.03 2.27
CA ASP A 198 5.94 24.00 1.71
C ASP A 198 6.68 25.22 1.16
N LEU A 199 7.54 25.83 1.99
CA LEU A 199 8.34 27.01 1.64
C LEU A 199 9.63 26.66 0.87
N ARG A 200 9.98 25.37 0.75
CA ARG A 200 11.13 24.84 0.00
C ARG A 200 12.48 25.51 0.35
N ASN A 201 12.64 25.88 1.62
CA ASN A 201 13.82 26.51 2.18
C ASN A 201 14.58 25.53 3.11
N PRO A 202 15.43 24.64 2.55
CA PRO A 202 16.20 23.68 3.35
C PRO A 202 17.20 24.35 4.30
N LEU A 203 17.62 25.59 4.04
CA LEU A 203 18.50 26.33 4.94
C LEU A 203 17.77 26.75 6.22
N ALA A 204 16.56 27.31 6.10
CA ALA A 204 15.74 27.62 7.26
C ALA A 204 15.39 26.36 8.06
N ALA A 205 14.96 25.28 7.36
CA ALA A 205 14.71 24.00 8.01
C ALA A 205 15.94 23.45 8.75
N ALA A 206 17.16 23.56 8.18
CA ALA A 206 18.38 23.15 8.85
C ALA A 206 18.63 23.92 10.16
N LEU A 207 18.39 25.24 10.18
CA LEU A 207 18.53 26.07 11.38
C LEU A 207 17.50 25.69 12.47
N GLU A 208 16.29 25.29 12.08
CA GLU A 208 15.31 24.75 13.03
C GLU A 208 15.78 23.42 13.64
N TYR A 209 16.28 22.49 12.83
CA TYR A 209 16.82 21.23 13.35
C TYR A 209 18.09 21.45 14.20
N GLU A 210 18.98 22.39 13.83
CA GLU A 210 20.09 22.84 14.69
C GLU A 210 19.60 23.39 16.04
N THR A 211 18.42 24.00 16.09
CA THR A 211 17.78 24.50 17.33
C THR A 211 17.11 23.37 18.12
N ILE A 212 16.37 22.48 17.46
CA ILE A 212 15.68 21.34 18.07
C ILE A 212 16.68 20.41 18.78
N LEU A 213 17.82 20.11 18.16
CA LEU A 213 18.81 19.18 18.70
C LEU A 213 19.59 19.71 19.92
N GLN A 214 19.38 20.97 20.33
CA GLN A 214 19.88 21.52 21.60
C GLN A 214 19.03 21.07 22.80
N TYR A 215 17.77 20.68 22.56
CA TYR A 215 16.90 20.16 23.61
C TYR A 215 17.19 18.69 23.89
N ARG A 216 17.17 18.31 25.18
CA ARG A 216 17.21 16.90 25.61
C ARG A 216 15.82 16.29 25.42
N PHE A 217 15.73 15.29 24.55
CA PHE A 217 14.57 14.40 24.42
C PHE A 217 15.03 12.96 24.22
N GLU A 218 14.10 12.06 23.94
CA GLU A 218 14.34 10.61 23.83
C GLU A 218 15.42 10.29 22.77
N PRO A 219 16.44 9.46 23.10
CA PRO A 219 17.62 9.19 22.26
C PRO A 219 17.34 8.80 20.81
N GLU A 220 16.43 7.86 20.57
CA GLU A 220 16.12 7.34 19.24
C GLU A 220 15.50 8.45 18.37
N ARG A 221 14.53 9.19 18.91
CA ARG A 221 13.94 10.37 18.27
C ARG A 221 14.97 11.48 18.03
N TRP A 222 15.92 11.69 18.94
CA TRP A 222 17.01 12.66 18.74
C TRP A 222 17.92 12.22 17.59
N GLY A 223 18.28 10.94 17.53
CA GLY A 223 19.07 10.35 16.46
C GLY A 223 18.40 10.49 15.09
N TRP A 224 17.09 10.21 14.97
CA TRP A 224 16.36 10.40 13.71
C TRP A 224 16.25 11.87 13.29
N ALA A 225 16.07 12.80 14.24
CA ALA A 225 16.11 14.23 13.96
C ALA A 225 17.50 14.68 13.48
N ALA A 226 18.58 14.12 14.04
CA ALA A 226 19.94 14.38 13.59
C ALA A 226 20.23 13.78 12.19
N ILE A 227 19.78 12.55 11.91
CA ILE A 227 19.85 11.95 10.56
C ILE A 227 19.08 12.79 9.52
N HIS A 228 17.98 13.42 9.92
CA HIS A 228 17.24 14.34 9.03
C HIS A 228 18.01 15.65 8.77
N LEU A 229 18.67 16.21 9.79
CA LEU A 229 19.57 17.35 9.62
C LEU A 229 20.78 17.02 8.72
N VAL A 230 21.34 15.81 8.82
CA VAL A 230 22.35 15.32 7.86
C VAL A 230 21.80 15.34 6.42
N ASN A 231 20.54 14.96 6.20
CA ASN A 231 19.91 15.03 4.87
C ASN A 231 19.71 16.48 4.38
N LEU A 232 19.54 17.45 5.29
CA LEU A 232 19.48 18.87 4.97
C LEU A 232 20.88 19.43 4.64
N TYR A 233 21.89 19.16 5.46
CA TYR A 233 23.27 19.55 5.21
C TYR A 233 23.80 19.03 3.87
N ASN A 234 23.54 17.77 3.51
CA ASN A 234 23.95 17.20 2.22
C ASN A 234 23.30 17.94 1.04
N ARG A 235 22.01 18.31 1.14
CA ARG A 235 21.33 19.14 0.13
C ARG A 235 21.84 20.58 0.05
N LEU A 236 22.50 21.06 1.10
CA LEU A 236 23.12 22.38 1.20
C LEU A 236 24.63 22.38 0.87
N GLY A 237 25.22 21.23 0.49
CA GLY A 237 26.66 21.08 0.26
C GLY A 237 27.52 21.20 1.53
N GLN A 238 26.93 21.08 2.72
CA GLN A 238 27.60 21.23 4.02
C GLN A 238 28.15 19.89 4.52
N GLU A 239 28.88 19.16 3.66
CA GLU A 239 29.36 17.78 3.90
C GLU A 239 30.16 17.65 5.20
N ALA A 240 31.02 18.62 5.53
CA ALA A 240 31.78 18.60 6.78
C ALA A 240 30.89 18.69 8.05
N LYS A 241 29.75 19.42 7.99
CA LYS A 241 28.76 19.39 9.09
C LYS A 241 28.00 18.06 9.13
N ALA A 242 27.71 17.49 7.97
CA ALA A 242 27.04 16.20 7.85
C ALA A 242 27.87 15.08 8.47
N GLU A 243 29.17 14.98 8.14
CA GLU A 243 30.08 14.00 8.74
C GLU A 243 30.23 14.21 10.25
N ALA A 244 30.45 15.46 10.70
CA ALA A 244 30.58 15.77 12.13
C ALA A 244 29.31 15.40 12.94
N LEU A 245 28.12 15.59 12.36
CA LEU A 245 26.86 15.19 13.00
C LEU A 245 26.65 13.67 12.97
N LEU A 246 27.09 12.97 11.91
CA LEU A 246 27.08 11.50 11.86
C LEU A 246 27.94 10.89 12.96
N ARG A 247 29.17 11.39 13.15
CA ARG A 247 30.06 10.98 14.26
C ARG A 247 29.42 11.25 15.62
N ARG A 248 28.87 12.46 15.82
CA ARG A 248 28.16 12.82 17.06
C ARG A 248 27.01 11.87 17.43
N ILE A 249 26.26 11.34 16.45
CA ILE A 249 25.20 10.34 16.72
C ILE A 249 25.80 9.03 17.24
N GLN A 250 26.97 8.61 16.74
CA GLN A 250 27.67 7.42 17.23
C GLN A 250 28.27 7.65 18.62
N ASP A 251 28.86 8.83 18.87
CA ASP A 251 29.53 9.16 20.13
C ASP A 251 28.54 9.32 21.30
N GLU A 252 27.39 9.99 21.07
CA GLU A 252 26.39 10.24 22.13
C GLU A 252 25.37 9.10 22.27
N TYR A 253 25.07 8.36 21.19
CA TYR A 253 23.95 7.41 21.14
C TYR A 253 24.24 6.10 20.35
N PRO A 254 25.37 5.40 20.60
CA PRO A 254 25.87 4.28 19.77
C PRO A 254 24.91 3.08 19.64
N GLN A 255 23.96 2.94 20.56
CA GLN A 255 22.95 1.88 20.63
C GLN A 255 21.66 2.15 19.84
N THR A 256 21.53 3.30 19.18
CA THR A 256 20.33 3.67 18.40
C THR A 256 20.36 3.12 16.96
N GLU A 257 19.19 2.92 16.35
CA GLU A 257 19.13 2.60 14.90
C GLU A 257 19.65 3.78 14.06
N ALA A 258 19.49 5.01 14.57
CA ALA A 258 20.13 6.19 14.01
C ALA A 258 21.68 6.08 13.99
N ALA A 259 22.32 5.52 15.02
CA ALA A 259 23.76 5.27 15.04
C ALA A 259 24.19 4.08 14.16
N ALA A 260 23.32 3.07 13.96
CA ALA A 260 23.52 2.06 12.91
C ALA A 260 23.50 2.73 11.52
N LYS A 261 22.50 3.59 11.25
CA LYS A 261 22.40 4.39 10.02
C LYS A 261 23.55 5.38 9.85
N ALA A 262 24.15 5.86 10.94
CA ALA A 262 25.31 6.73 10.90
C ALA A 262 26.57 5.99 10.43
N ARG A 263 26.86 4.80 11.00
CA ARG A 263 27.97 3.92 10.56
C ARG A 263 27.88 3.57 9.07
N GLU A 264 26.69 3.17 8.61
CA GLU A 264 26.43 2.90 7.17
C GLU A 264 26.81 4.08 6.27
N ARG A 265 26.53 5.32 6.71
CA ARG A 265 26.84 6.55 5.97
C ARG A 265 28.31 6.97 6.02
N LEU A 266 29.05 6.56 7.05
CA LEU A 266 30.50 6.76 7.15
C LEU A 266 31.31 5.62 6.51
N GLY A 267 30.65 4.55 6.05
CA GLY A 267 31.32 3.37 5.49
C GLY A 267 31.97 2.47 6.55
N GLU A 268 31.57 2.62 7.82
CA GLU A 268 32.11 1.91 8.96
C GLU A 268 31.38 0.57 9.16
N PRO A 269 32.05 -0.48 9.69
CA PRO A 269 31.42 -1.78 9.93
C PRO A 269 30.29 -1.69 10.97
N PRO A 270 29.30 -2.61 10.92
CA PRO A 270 28.32 -2.74 12.00
C PRO A 270 29.02 -3.05 13.33
N PRO A 271 28.39 -2.76 14.48
CA PRO A 271 28.92 -3.19 15.77
C PRO A 271 29.01 -4.72 15.82
N PRO A 272 29.96 -5.30 16.59
CA PRO A 272 29.88 -6.71 16.96
C PRO A 272 28.54 -6.96 17.66
N ALA A 273 28.01 -8.18 17.51
CA ALA A 273 26.75 -8.54 18.16
C ALA A 273 26.89 -8.41 19.70
N PRO A 274 25.82 -8.11 20.45
CA PRO A 274 25.91 -7.98 21.91
C PRO A 274 26.42 -9.27 22.61
N ASP A 275 26.28 -10.43 21.97
CA ASP A 275 26.81 -11.72 22.45
C ASP A 275 28.31 -11.95 22.10
N GLU A 276 28.92 -11.11 21.25
CA GLU A 276 30.37 -11.09 20.97
C GLU A 276 31.13 -10.16 21.95
N ALA A 277 30.51 -9.81 23.08
CA ALA A 277 31.23 -9.27 24.23
C ALA A 277 32.29 -10.29 24.69
N VAL A 278 33.55 -10.04 24.32
CA VAL A 278 34.71 -10.91 24.61
C VAL A 278 34.65 -11.38 26.07
N PRO A 279 34.63 -12.70 26.34
CA PRO A 279 34.54 -13.20 27.70
C PRO A 279 35.68 -12.61 28.52
N PRO A 280 35.41 -12.10 29.74
CA PRO A 280 36.43 -11.40 30.51
C PRO A 280 37.64 -12.30 30.72
N PRO A 281 38.87 -11.77 30.58
CA PRO A 281 40.08 -12.56 30.74
C PRO A 281 40.04 -13.24 32.11
N SER A 282 40.17 -14.57 32.12
CA SER A 282 39.94 -15.38 33.32
C SER A 282 41.07 -15.21 34.33
N GLU A 283 41.05 -14.10 35.07
CA GLU A 283 41.98 -13.83 36.16
C GLU A 283 41.83 -14.86 37.29
N GLY A 284 42.95 -15.47 37.68
CA GLY A 284 43.03 -16.34 38.85
C GLY A 284 42.45 -17.74 38.63
N GLY A 285 43.33 -18.72 38.41
CA GLY A 285 42.98 -20.14 38.36
C GLY A 285 42.58 -20.73 39.73
N GLN A 286 41.44 -20.30 40.28
CA GLN A 286 40.83 -20.92 41.46
C GLN A 286 39.98 -22.13 41.04
N PHE A 287 40.57 -23.32 41.16
CA PHE A 287 39.86 -24.59 40.97
C PHE A 287 38.77 -24.74 42.04
N HIS A 288 37.52 -24.40 41.69
CA HIS A 288 36.36 -24.65 42.53
C HIS A 288 36.07 -26.16 42.63
N LEU A 289 36.72 -26.82 43.59
CA LEU A 289 36.38 -28.18 43.98
C LEU A 289 34.91 -28.22 44.45
N PRO A 290 34.10 -29.21 44.02
CA PRO A 290 32.71 -29.32 44.41
C PRO A 290 32.57 -29.50 45.94
N ARG A 291 31.47 -28.96 46.50
CA ARG A 291 31.16 -29.01 47.93
C ARG A 291 31.20 -30.45 48.47
N GLY A 292 32.29 -30.80 49.16
CA GLY A 292 32.46 -32.11 49.80
C GLY A 292 33.92 -32.43 50.14
N PHE A 293 34.87 -32.02 49.29
CA PHE A 293 36.30 -32.32 49.50
C PHE A 293 36.93 -31.39 50.53
N LYS A 294 37.41 -31.97 51.65
CA LYS A 294 38.35 -31.31 52.58
C LYS A 294 39.76 -31.85 52.34
N PRO A 295 40.78 -31.00 52.15
CA PRO A 295 42.15 -31.47 52.05
C PRO A 295 42.60 -32.10 53.38
N LYS A 296 43.21 -33.29 53.29
CA LYS A 296 43.79 -33.98 54.45
C LYS A 296 45.09 -33.27 54.84
N LYS A 297 45.19 -32.81 56.09
CA LYS A 297 46.44 -32.23 56.61
C LYS A 297 47.53 -33.30 56.65
N GLY A 298 48.69 -32.96 56.09
CA GLY A 298 50.02 -33.47 56.46
C GLY A 298 50.80 -32.36 57.15
#